data_AF-A0A1C5J5R3-F1
#
_entry.id   AF-A0A1C5J5R3-F1
#
_cell.length_a   1.000
_cell.length_b   1.000
_cell.length_c   1.000
_cell.angle_alpha   90.00
_cell.angle_beta   90.00
_cell.angle_gamma   90.00
#
_symmetry.space_group_name_H-M   'P 1'
#
loop_
_entity.id
_entity.type
_entity.pdbx_description
1 polymer ?
#
loop_
_entity_poly.entity_id
_entity_poly.type
_entity_poly.pdbx_seq_one_letter_code
_entity_poly.pdbx_strand_id
1 'polypeptide(L)'
;MHHEMGHALGLERSSSQVEGVYGDDYDMMSAVRRVKAFRDVLNRAAGPGLAARTLNDWGWLHRSRVWQSFPLTSQAVTLAAVNRPEVDGYLAVKLSWWPLLLGPVWVEYRQPGQRDRGLNEPIVLVHRRNAQGGAELAGGRSNRPGRLRAGEEYSIVGAFTVVVRVEGRRCPYVLSSGSWGRIYGIELAEQVVDLAGDVPLETSHGFAAGEALTAASVEVVLGALVTP
;
A
#
# COMPACT_ATOMS: atom_id res chain seq x y z
N MET A 1 13.27 17.40 -7.00
CA MET A 1 12.54 18.58 -6.48
C MET A 1 11.53 18.22 -5.39
N HIS A 2 10.61 17.26 -5.59
CA HIS A 2 9.61 16.93 -4.56
C HIS A 2 10.20 16.51 -3.20
N HIS A 3 11.31 15.76 -3.18
CA HIS A 3 12.03 15.39 -1.95
C HIS A 3 12.53 16.61 -1.15
N GLU A 4 13.22 17.55 -1.81
CA GLU A 4 13.72 18.78 -1.18
C GLU A 4 12.58 19.71 -0.74
N MET A 5 11.51 19.79 -1.51
CA MET A 5 10.30 20.51 -1.09
C MET A 5 9.70 19.88 0.17
N GLY A 6 9.73 18.55 0.28
CA GLY A 6 9.35 17.85 1.51
C GLY A 6 10.17 18.32 2.71
N HIS A 7 11.50 18.38 2.60
CA HIS A 7 12.36 18.91 3.66
C HIS A 7 12.05 20.37 4.00
N ALA A 8 11.78 21.21 3.00
CA ALA A 8 11.38 22.60 3.22
C ALA A 8 10.05 22.73 3.99
N LEU A 9 9.17 21.73 3.86
CA LEU A 9 7.94 21.62 4.64
C LEU A 9 8.17 20.93 6.00
N GLY A 10 9.37 20.46 6.33
CA GLY A 10 9.65 19.75 7.59
C GLY A 10 9.27 18.27 7.54
N LEU A 11 9.16 17.67 6.34
CA LEU A 11 9.11 16.22 6.20
C LEU A 11 10.48 15.63 6.48
N GLU A 12 10.52 14.68 7.39
CA GLU A 12 11.73 13.97 7.74
C GLU A 12 12.04 12.84 6.75
N ARG A 13 13.32 12.49 6.63
CA ARG A 13 13.79 11.44 5.72
C ARG A 13 13.16 10.11 6.09
N SER A 14 12.68 9.37 5.10
CA SER A 14 12.31 7.98 5.33
C SER A 14 13.56 7.09 5.35
N SER A 15 13.46 5.97 6.05
CA SER A 15 14.53 4.98 6.23
C SER A 15 13.99 3.56 6.08
N SER A 16 14.87 2.59 6.02
CA SER A 16 14.54 1.18 6.18
C SER A 16 15.40 0.61 7.30
N GLN A 17 14.85 -0.29 8.11
CA GLN A 17 15.64 -0.99 9.11
C GLN A 17 16.78 -1.82 8.50
N VAL A 18 16.62 -2.25 7.24
CA VAL A 18 17.59 -3.09 6.53
C VAL A 18 18.64 -2.25 5.83
N GLU A 19 18.22 -1.17 5.16
CA GLU A 19 19.10 -0.37 4.28
C GLU A 19 19.55 0.96 4.90
N GLY A 20 18.97 1.37 6.03
CA GLY A 20 19.28 2.62 6.72
C GLY A 20 18.51 3.83 6.17
N VAL A 21 19.06 5.02 6.39
CA VAL A 21 18.50 6.29 5.90
C VAL A 21 18.38 6.24 4.37
N TYR A 22 17.22 6.64 3.83
CA TYR A 22 16.91 6.54 2.40
C TYR A 22 16.83 5.11 1.85
N GLY A 23 16.53 4.15 2.73
CA GLY A 23 16.36 2.74 2.37
C GLY A 23 14.93 2.32 2.08
N ASP A 24 13.97 3.24 2.08
CA ASP A 24 12.57 2.95 1.77
C ASP A 24 12.23 3.33 0.33
N ASP A 25 12.27 2.35 -0.57
CA ASP A 25 12.00 2.60 -1.98
C ASP A 25 10.54 3.00 -2.28
N TYR A 26 9.65 2.98 -1.27
CA TYR A 26 8.22 3.21 -1.41
C TYR A 26 7.75 4.55 -0.84
N ASP A 27 8.63 5.38 -0.29
CA ASP A 27 8.32 6.74 0.16
C ASP A 27 9.17 7.77 -0.60
N MET A 28 8.53 8.84 -1.11
CA MET A 28 9.25 9.95 -1.75
C MET A 28 10.22 10.71 -0.84
N MET A 29 10.09 10.57 0.48
CA MET A 29 11.06 11.08 1.45
C MET A 29 12.29 10.18 1.58
N SER A 30 12.39 9.12 0.77
CA SER A 30 13.61 8.38 0.53
C SER A 30 14.40 9.05 -0.60
N ALA A 31 15.73 8.95 -0.61
CA ALA A 31 16.56 9.66 -1.57
C ALA A 31 16.27 9.20 -3.01
N VAL A 32 16.30 10.18 -3.91
CA VAL A 32 15.80 10.11 -5.30
C VAL A 32 16.35 8.94 -6.14
N ARG A 33 17.48 8.33 -5.75
CA ARG A 33 18.17 7.34 -6.59
C ARG A 33 17.62 5.91 -6.49
N ARG A 34 16.85 5.58 -5.44
CA ARG A 34 16.36 4.20 -5.20
C ARG A 34 14.85 4.05 -5.12
N VAL A 35 14.13 5.16 -5.03
CA VAL A 35 12.67 5.13 -5.00
C VAL A 35 12.06 4.50 -6.26
N LYS A 36 10.92 3.83 -6.10
CA LYS A 36 10.09 3.28 -7.19
C LYS A 36 9.37 4.40 -7.97
N ALA A 37 10.17 5.28 -8.56
CA ALA A 37 9.71 6.37 -9.39
C ALA A 37 9.36 5.91 -10.81
N PHE A 38 8.57 6.72 -11.51
CA PHE A 38 8.26 6.60 -12.93
C PHE A 38 8.58 7.92 -13.65
N ARG A 39 8.58 7.89 -14.99
CA ARG A 39 8.74 9.10 -15.82
C ARG A 39 7.37 9.70 -16.12
N ASP A 40 7.18 10.98 -15.78
CA ASP A 40 5.96 11.71 -16.14
C ASP A 40 5.96 12.16 -17.61
N VAL A 41 4.90 12.85 -18.04
CA VAL A 41 4.74 13.36 -19.42
C VAL A 41 5.84 14.36 -19.84
N LEU A 42 6.60 14.90 -18.89
CA LEU A 42 7.74 15.79 -19.13
C LEU A 42 9.09 15.07 -18.91
N ASN A 43 9.09 13.74 -18.86
CA ASN A 43 10.26 12.89 -18.61
C ASN A 43 10.97 13.13 -17.26
N ARG A 44 10.25 13.68 -16.27
CA ARG A 44 10.76 13.90 -14.91
C ARG A 44 10.49 12.68 -14.04
N ALA A 45 11.37 12.40 -13.09
CA ALA A 45 11.11 11.37 -12.09
C ALA A 45 9.98 11.84 -11.14
N ALA A 46 8.94 11.02 -11.01
CA ALA A 46 7.80 11.25 -10.15
C ALA A 46 7.46 9.97 -9.36
N GLY A 47 6.85 10.13 -8.19
CA GLY A 47 6.51 9.02 -7.31
C GLY A 47 7.70 8.48 -6.51
N PRO A 48 7.45 7.51 -5.61
CA PRO A 48 6.13 7.08 -5.12
C PRO A 48 5.45 8.19 -4.27
N GLY A 49 4.25 7.93 -3.73
CA GLY A 49 3.62 8.81 -2.75
C GLY A 49 4.33 8.80 -1.38
N LEU A 50 3.90 9.67 -0.47
CA LEU A 50 4.32 9.64 0.95
C LEU A 50 3.74 8.43 1.67
N ALA A 51 4.45 7.89 2.66
CA ALA A 51 3.90 6.87 3.56
C ALA A 51 2.64 7.36 4.29
N ALA A 52 1.71 6.46 4.55
CA ALA A 52 0.44 6.72 5.26
C ALA A 52 0.67 7.35 6.62
N ARG A 53 1.76 6.95 7.31
CA ARG A 53 2.19 7.60 8.55
C ARG A 53 2.45 9.09 8.34
N THR A 54 3.24 9.44 7.34
CA THR A 54 3.59 10.84 7.01
C THR A 54 2.34 11.60 6.59
N LEU A 55 1.47 11.01 5.77
CA LEU A 55 0.17 11.59 5.40
C LEU A 55 -0.71 11.85 6.63
N ASN A 56 -0.73 10.93 7.60
CA ASN A 56 -1.47 11.10 8.85
C ASN A 56 -0.90 12.22 9.72
N ASP A 57 0.43 12.28 9.88
CA ASP A 57 1.09 13.30 10.72
C ASP A 57 0.80 14.73 10.19
N TRP A 58 0.51 14.86 8.90
CA TRP A 58 0.13 16.11 8.22
C TRP A 58 -1.39 16.34 8.09
N GLY A 59 -2.21 15.41 8.57
CA GLY A 59 -3.67 15.49 8.44
C GLY A 59 -4.20 15.32 7.01
N TRP A 60 -3.39 14.80 6.08
CA TRP A 60 -3.80 14.52 4.70
C TRP A 60 -4.54 13.20 4.57
N LEU A 61 -4.42 12.33 5.58
CA LEU A 61 -5.17 11.09 5.67
C LEU A 61 -6.35 11.29 6.64
N HIS A 62 -7.58 11.16 6.12
CA HIS A 62 -8.78 11.39 6.92
C HIS A 62 -8.87 10.39 8.07
N ARG A 63 -9.07 10.87 9.30
CA ARG A 63 -8.98 10.03 10.53
C ARG A 63 -9.95 8.84 10.53
N SER A 64 -11.15 9.00 9.98
CA SER A 64 -12.12 7.88 9.87
C SER A 64 -11.69 6.78 8.90
N ARG A 65 -10.68 7.04 8.05
CA ARG A 65 -10.10 6.10 7.10
C ARG A 65 -8.85 5.42 7.67
N VAL A 66 -8.50 5.67 8.93
CA VAL A 66 -7.48 4.91 9.66
C VAL A 66 -8.17 3.95 10.61
N TRP A 67 -7.96 2.66 10.39
CA TRP A 67 -8.35 1.70 11.40
C TRP A 67 -7.34 1.73 12.53
N GLN A 68 -7.82 1.85 13.77
CA GLN A 68 -6.98 1.85 14.96
C GLN A 68 -7.62 0.91 15.99
N SER A 69 -6.83 -0.05 16.46
CA SER A 69 -7.25 -0.98 17.51
C SER A 69 -6.06 -1.39 18.35
N PHE A 70 -6.35 -1.84 19.58
CA PHE A 70 -5.42 -2.60 20.38
C PHE A 70 -5.77 -4.08 20.17
N PRO A 71 -4.99 -4.84 19.40
CA PRO A 71 -5.39 -6.18 18.99
C PRO A 71 -5.30 -7.14 20.19
N LEU A 72 -6.37 -7.23 20.98
CA LEU A 72 -6.55 -8.30 21.98
C LEU A 72 -6.97 -9.62 21.34
N THR A 73 -7.55 -9.55 20.14
CA THR A 73 -8.04 -10.68 19.36
C THR A 73 -7.62 -10.53 17.91
N SER A 74 -7.58 -11.64 17.16
CA SER A 74 -7.37 -11.57 15.72
C SER A 74 -8.47 -10.74 15.05
N GLN A 75 -8.10 -9.82 14.16
CA GLN A 75 -9.04 -9.00 13.40
C GLN A 75 -8.58 -8.88 11.94
N ALA A 76 -9.49 -9.19 11.01
CA ALA A 76 -9.29 -8.97 9.58
C ALA A 76 -9.79 -7.56 9.19
N VAL A 77 -8.94 -6.77 8.56
CA VAL A 77 -9.22 -5.41 8.11
C VAL A 77 -9.00 -5.31 6.61
N THR A 78 -10.02 -4.87 5.87
CA THR A 78 -9.86 -4.61 4.42
C THR A 78 -9.32 -3.19 4.20
N LEU A 79 -8.20 -3.11 3.48
CA LEU A 79 -7.53 -1.87 3.10
C LEU A 79 -7.84 -1.49 1.65
N ALA A 80 -8.28 -0.25 1.46
CA ALA A 80 -8.19 0.47 0.19
C ALA A 80 -6.76 1.00 0.01
N ALA A 81 -6.32 1.13 -1.25
CA ALA A 81 -4.97 1.59 -1.53
C ALA A 81 -4.80 3.07 -1.12
N VAL A 82 -3.68 3.42 -0.48
CA VAL A 82 -3.44 4.78 0.03
C VAL A 82 -3.41 5.82 -1.09
N ASN A 83 -3.00 5.42 -2.30
CA ASN A 83 -3.03 6.21 -3.52
C ASN A 83 -4.38 6.18 -4.25
N ARG A 84 -5.43 5.68 -3.60
CA ARG A 84 -6.82 5.67 -4.07
C ARG A 84 -7.79 6.14 -2.97
N PRO A 85 -7.65 7.39 -2.49
CA PRO A 85 -8.50 7.92 -1.42
C PRO A 85 -9.99 7.93 -1.78
N GLU A 86 -10.33 7.92 -3.07
CA GLU A 86 -11.69 7.88 -3.60
C GLU A 86 -12.41 6.54 -3.37
N VAL A 87 -11.69 5.44 -3.16
CA VAL A 87 -12.27 4.11 -2.91
C VAL A 87 -12.66 4.00 -1.45
N ASP A 88 -13.89 3.60 -1.14
CA ASP A 88 -14.34 3.41 0.24
C ASP A 88 -13.54 2.33 1.00
N GLY A 89 -13.35 2.53 2.32
CA GLY A 89 -12.66 1.60 3.21
C GLY A 89 -11.41 2.19 3.87
N TYR A 90 -10.77 1.44 4.77
CA TYR A 90 -9.62 1.95 5.51
C TYR A 90 -8.39 2.11 4.58
N LEU A 91 -7.69 3.23 4.66
CA LEU A 91 -6.47 3.51 3.88
C LEU A 91 -5.21 3.03 4.61
N ALA A 92 -5.30 2.88 5.94
CA ALA A 92 -4.20 2.39 6.76
C ALA A 92 -4.73 1.76 8.05
N VAL A 93 -3.90 0.88 8.60
CA VAL A 93 -4.04 0.32 9.95
C VAL A 93 -2.96 0.94 10.82
N LYS A 94 -3.34 1.50 11.97
CA LYS A 94 -2.43 2.02 12.99
C LYS A 94 -2.49 1.13 14.23
N LEU A 95 -1.48 0.30 14.40
CA LEU A 95 -1.31 -0.54 15.57
C LEU A 95 -0.61 0.27 16.66
N SER A 96 -1.33 0.61 17.73
CA SER A 96 -0.80 1.32 18.88
C SER A 96 -0.70 0.36 20.06
N TRP A 97 0.47 0.28 20.69
CA TRP A 97 0.81 -0.76 21.67
C TRP A 97 1.10 -0.13 23.03
N TRP A 98 0.77 -0.85 24.10
CA TRP A 98 1.19 -0.57 25.46
C TRP A 98 2.09 -1.73 25.95
N PRO A 99 3.27 -1.46 26.54
CA PRO A 99 3.90 -0.16 26.76
C PRO A 99 4.96 0.17 25.69
N LEU A 100 4.71 1.27 24.96
CA LEU A 100 5.61 2.37 24.52
C LEU A 100 6.97 2.12 23.83
N LEU A 101 7.61 0.95 23.87
CA LEU A 101 9.01 0.83 23.44
C LEU A 101 9.24 0.93 21.92
N LEU A 102 8.25 0.57 21.10
CA LEU A 102 8.41 0.50 19.65
C LEU A 102 7.60 1.55 18.87
N GLY A 103 6.84 2.40 19.56
CA GLY A 103 5.93 3.36 18.93
C GLY A 103 4.79 2.69 18.14
N PRO A 104 3.92 3.49 17.48
CA PRO A 104 2.87 2.94 16.63
C PRO A 104 3.46 2.37 15.34
N VAL A 105 2.95 1.20 14.95
CA VAL A 105 3.23 0.58 13.65
C VAL A 105 2.08 0.88 12.70
N TRP A 106 2.42 1.22 11.47
CA TRP A 106 1.50 1.55 10.39
C TRP A 106 1.55 0.46 9.35
N VAL A 107 0.39 0.00 8.90
CA VAL A 107 0.26 -0.91 7.76
C VAL A 107 -0.57 -0.21 6.69
N GLU A 108 -0.04 -0.14 5.47
CA GLU A 108 -0.69 0.52 4.34
C GLU A 108 -0.68 -0.39 3.12
N TYR A 109 -1.69 -0.26 2.26
CA TYR A 109 -1.75 -0.94 0.98
C TYR A 109 -1.52 0.05 -0.15
N ARG A 110 -0.73 -0.35 -1.17
CA ARG A 110 -0.46 0.46 -2.36
C ARG A 110 -0.69 -0.34 -3.63
N GLN A 111 -1.14 0.33 -4.67
CA GLN A 111 -1.31 -0.24 -6.01
C GLN A 111 -0.50 0.53 -7.04
N PRO A 112 -0.02 -0.12 -8.12
CA PRO A 112 0.53 0.56 -9.29
C PRO A 112 -0.52 1.51 -9.89
N GLY A 113 -0.37 2.81 -9.66
CA GLY A 113 -1.36 3.80 -10.10
C GLY A 113 -1.09 5.19 -9.55
N GLN A 114 -1.59 6.22 -10.24
CA GLN A 114 -1.45 7.63 -9.86
C GLN A 114 0.02 8.02 -9.50
N ARG A 115 0.28 8.32 -8.22
CA ARG A 115 1.61 8.69 -7.69
C ARG A 115 2.53 7.48 -7.46
N ASP A 116 1.99 6.27 -7.46
CA ASP A 116 2.70 5.00 -7.27
C ASP A 116 2.80 4.19 -8.58
N ARG A 117 2.72 4.82 -9.75
CA ARG A 117 2.85 4.16 -11.06
C ARG A 117 4.19 3.44 -11.28
N GLY A 118 5.22 3.76 -10.51
CA GLY A 118 6.52 3.08 -10.57
C GLY A 118 6.57 1.76 -9.79
N LEU A 119 5.50 1.39 -9.08
CA LEU A 119 5.37 0.08 -8.47
C LEU A 119 5.10 -0.98 -9.54
N ASN A 120 5.76 -2.14 -9.42
CA ASN A 120 5.57 -3.24 -10.36
C ASN A 120 4.31 -4.07 -10.06
N GLU A 121 3.83 -4.02 -8.82
CA GLU A 121 2.74 -4.85 -8.31
C GLU A 121 2.08 -4.17 -7.09
N PRO A 122 0.86 -4.58 -6.72
CA PRO A 122 0.26 -4.18 -5.45
C PRO A 122 1.05 -4.73 -4.26
N ILE A 123 1.20 -3.92 -3.21
CA ILE A 123 2.04 -4.27 -2.07
C ILE A 123 1.48 -3.70 -0.77
N VAL A 124 1.66 -4.43 0.32
CA VAL A 124 1.39 -3.96 1.68
C VAL A 124 2.71 -3.57 2.34
N LEU A 125 2.77 -2.40 2.94
CA LEU A 125 3.96 -1.87 3.58
C LEU A 125 3.72 -1.71 5.08
N VAL A 126 4.73 -2.04 5.88
CA VAL A 126 4.73 -1.91 7.33
C VAL A 126 5.77 -0.85 7.69
N HIS A 127 5.31 0.29 8.20
CA HIS A 127 6.13 1.42 8.60
C HIS A 127 6.12 1.64 10.11
N ARG A 128 7.22 2.17 10.63
CA ARG A 128 7.32 2.73 11.99
C ARG A 128 7.90 4.14 11.94
N ARG A 129 8.17 4.73 13.11
CA ARG A 129 8.86 6.01 13.23
C ARG A 129 10.36 5.76 13.44
N ASN A 130 11.23 6.37 12.62
CA ASN A 130 12.67 6.38 12.90
C ASN A 130 13.03 7.42 13.97
N ALA A 131 14.30 7.44 14.37
CA ALA A 131 14.82 8.37 15.38
C ALA A 131 14.66 9.85 15.00
N GLN A 132 14.60 10.17 13.71
CA GLN A 132 14.43 11.53 13.19
C GLN A 132 12.95 11.92 13.08
N GLY A 133 12.01 11.00 13.26
CA GLY A 133 10.58 11.25 13.07
C GLY A 133 10.06 10.96 11.67
N GLY A 134 10.88 10.52 10.72
CA GLY A 134 10.48 10.07 9.38
C GLY A 134 9.99 8.62 9.35
N ALA A 135 9.28 8.24 8.29
CA ALA A 135 8.76 6.88 8.11
C ALA A 135 9.92 5.89 7.98
N GLU A 136 9.83 4.75 8.66
CA GLU A 136 10.82 3.69 8.53
C GLU A 136 10.16 2.39 8.08
N LEU A 137 10.55 1.88 6.92
CA LEU A 137 10.15 0.56 6.47
C LEU A 137 10.68 -0.46 7.49
N ALA A 138 9.75 -1.17 8.12
CA ALA A 138 10.06 -2.15 9.14
C ALA A 138 10.89 -3.30 8.53
N GLY A 139 11.68 -3.99 9.33
CA GLY A 139 12.59 -5.04 8.87
C GLY A 139 13.53 -5.49 9.98
N GLY A 140 14.03 -6.72 9.91
CA GLY A 140 14.92 -7.26 10.94
C GLY A 140 16.06 -8.05 10.31
N ARG A 141 17.12 -8.32 11.09
CA ARG A 141 18.24 -9.17 10.65
C ARG A 141 17.81 -10.56 10.15
N SER A 142 16.67 -11.06 10.62
CA SER A 142 16.07 -12.35 10.23
C SER A 142 14.72 -12.22 9.51
N ASN A 143 14.15 -11.03 9.41
CA ASN A 143 12.82 -10.82 8.83
C ASN A 143 12.94 -10.19 7.44
N ARG A 144 12.02 -10.55 6.54
CA ARG A 144 11.85 -9.83 5.27
C ARG A 144 11.64 -8.34 5.57
N PRO A 145 12.06 -7.43 4.68
CA PRO A 145 11.64 -6.03 4.75
C PRO A 145 10.10 -6.03 4.86
N GLY A 146 9.54 -5.04 5.54
CA GLY A 146 8.11 -4.87 5.83
C GLY A 146 7.31 -4.54 4.57
N ARG A 147 7.54 -5.32 3.52
CA ARG A 147 6.94 -5.28 2.20
C ARG A 147 6.34 -6.68 2.02
N LEU A 148 5.02 -6.73 1.89
CA LEU A 148 4.25 -7.96 1.93
C LEU A 148 3.38 -8.06 0.70
N ARG A 149 3.40 -9.24 0.09
CA ARG A 149 2.52 -9.67 -1.00
C ARG A 149 1.40 -10.53 -0.43
N ALA A 150 0.38 -10.78 -1.24
CA ALA A 150 -0.65 -11.76 -0.91
C ALA A 150 -0.02 -13.12 -0.56
N GLY A 151 -0.44 -13.69 0.57
CA GLY A 151 0.09 -14.93 1.15
C GLY A 151 1.31 -14.74 2.05
N GLU A 152 1.87 -13.53 2.16
CA GLU A 152 3.00 -13.25 3.05
C GLU A 152 2.55 -12.73 4.41
N GLU A 153 3.42 -12.89 5.40
CA GLU A 153 3.19 -12.41 6.76
C GLU A 153 4.41 -11.67 7.33
N TYR A 154 4.13 -10.76 8.26
CA TYR A 154 5.13 -10.01 9.00
C TYR A 154 4.87 -10.07 10.50
N SER A 155 5.84 -10.58 11.25
CA SER A 155 5.76 -10.69 12.70
C SER A 155 6.47 -9.52 13.37
N ILE A 156 5.71 -8.73 14.12
CA ILE A 156 6.21 -7.68 15.00
C ILE A 156 6.36 -8.32 16.39
N VAL A 157 7.60 -8.51 16.83
CA VAL A 157 7.91 -9.17 18.09
C VAL A 157 8.18 -8.11 19.17
N GLY A 158 7.38 -8.14 20.24
CA GLY A 158 7.56 -7.34 21.44
C GLY A 158 7.22 -8.16 22.68
N ALA A 159 6.47 -7.59 23.63
CA ALA A 159 5.88 -8.35 24.74
C ALA A 159 4.85 -9.39 24.25
N PHE A 160 4.27 -9.14 23.08
CA PHE A 160 3.41 -10.06 22.35
C PHE A 160 3.89 -10.11 20.89
N THR A 161 3.54 -11.17 20.18
CA THR A 161 3.77 -11.26 18.74
C THR A 161 2.51 -10.79 18.02
N VAL A 162 2.61 -9.75 17.20
CA VAL A 162 1.55 -9.40 16.25
C VAL A 162 1.97 -9.88 14.87
N VAL A 163 1.13 -10.70 14.25
CA VAL A 163 1.34 -11.15 12.88
C VAL A 163 0.40 -10.38 11.97
N VAL A 164 0.99 -9.70 10.99
CA VAL A 164 0.29 -9.04 9.88
C VAL A 164 0.29 -10.02 8.72
N ARG A 165 -0.86 -10.62 8.42
CA ARG A 165 -1.01 -11.51 7.24
C ARG A 165 -1.74 -10.80 6.13
N VAL A 166 -1.26 -10.96 4.91
CA VAL A 166 -1.87 -10.32 3.74
C VAL A 166 -2.61 -11.37 2.93
N GLU A 167 -3.91 -11.19 2.78
CA GLU A 167 -4.73 -11.97 1.87
C GLU A 167 -5.06 -11.14 0.63
N GLY A 168 -4.78 -11.72 -0.54
CA GLY A 168 -5.22 -11.15 -1.81
C GLY A 168 -6.71 -11.39 -1.98
N ARG A 169 -7.51 -10.32 -2.05
CA ARG A 169 -8.90 -10.44 -2.50
C ARG A 169 -8.95 -10.28 -4.01
N ARG A 170 -9.37 -11.34 -4.68
CA ARG A 170 -9.82 -11.23 -6.07
C ARG A 170 -11.09 -10.40 -6.08
N CYS A 171 -11.16 -9.42 -6.97
CA CYS A 171 -12.41 -8.71 -7.20
C CYS A 171 -13.40 -9.73 -7.79
N PRO A 172 -14.54 -10.01 -7.14
CA PRO A 172 -15.50 -10.99 -7.65
C PRO A 172 -16.20 -10.56 -8.95
N TYR A 173 -15.97 -9.32 -9.42
CA TYR A 173 -16.74 -8.71 -10.51
C TYR A 173 -16.13 -8.81 -11.91
N VAL A 174 -15.03 -9.54 -12.13
CA VAL A 174 -14.45 -9.67 -13.48
C VAL A 174 -14.24 -11.13 -13.86
N LEU A 175 -15.35 -11.85 -14.06
CA LEU A 175 -15.39 -13.03 -14.93
C LEU A 175 -16.79 -13.15 -15.55
N SER A 176 -17.20 -12.20 -16.40
CA SER A 176 -18.02 -12.58 -17.55
C SER A 176 -17.09 -12.63 -18.76
N SER A 177 -16.45 -13.78 -18.97
CA SER A 177 -15.97 -14.12 -20.30
C SER A 177 -17.20 -14.23 -21.20
N GLY A 178 -17.57 -13.14 -21.85
CA GLY A 178 -18.56 -13.17 -22.92
C GLY A 178 -18.02 -14.10 -24.02
N SER A 179 -18.57 -15.30 -24.08
CA SER A 179 -18.45 -16.15 -25.25
C SER A 179 -19.13 -15.41 -26.39
N TRP A 180 -18.37 -14.99 -27.40
CA TRP A 180 -18.92 -14.45 -28.64
C TRP A 180 -19.59 -15.59 -29.41
N GLY A 181 -20.83 -15.90 -29.07
CA GLY A 181 -21.68 -16.77 -29.86
C GLY A 181 -22.13 -16.04 -31.12
N ARG A 182 -21.54 -16.38 -32.28
CA ARG A 182 -22.10 -15.98 -33.59
C ARG A 182 -23.49 -16.62 -33.74
N ILE A 183 -24.52 -15.82 -33.56
CA ILE A 183 -25.89 -16.16 -33.96
C ILE A 183 -26.33 -15.11 -34.99
N TYR A 184 -26.51 -15.55 -36.24
CA TYR A 184 -27.14 -14.81 -37.35
C TYR A 184 -26.52 -13.48 -37.83
N GLY A 185 -25.18 -13.37 -37.90
CA GLY A 185 -24.55 -12.36 -38.77
C GLY A 185 -24.84 -10.88 -38.44
N ILE A 186 -25.32 -10.59 -37.23
CA ILE A 186 -25.49 -9.23 -36.72
C ILE A 186 -24.47 -9.06 -35.59
N GLU A 187 -23.49 -8.17 -35.78
CA GLU A 187 -22.66 -7.67 -34.69
C GLU A 187 -23.53 -6.78 -33.80
N LEU A 188 -24.07 -7.36 -32.74
CA LEU A 188 -24.61 -6.57 -31.63
C LEU A 188 -23.42 -6.09 -30.80
N ALA A 189 -23.06 -4.81 -30.97
CA ALA A 189 -22.23 -4.13 -29.99
C ALA A 189 -23.04 -4.00 -28.70
N GLU A 190 -22.89 -4.95 -27.77
CA GLU A 190 -23.21 -4.65 -26.37
C GLU A 190 -22.23 -3.58 -25.91
N GLN A 191 -22.71 -2.35 -25.90
CA GLN A 191 -22.05 -1.23 -25.26
C GLN A 191 -21.98 -1.57 -23.77
N VAL A 192 -20.83 -2.08 -23.33
CA VAL A 192 -20.50 -2.12 -21.91
C VAL A 192 -20.34 -0.67 -21.49
N VAL A 193 -21.43 -0.09 -20.99
CA VAL A 193 -21.42 1.20 -20.31
C VAL A 193 -20.73 0.96 -18.98
N ASP A 194 -19.44 1.28 -18.92
CA ASP A 194 -18.75 1.43 -17.65
C ASP A 194 -19.39 2.62 -16.92
N LEU A 195 -20.04 2.36 -15.79
CA LEU A 195 -20.70 3.37 -14.96
C LEU A 195 -19.70 4.29 -14.23
N ALA A 196 -18.41 4.24 -14.59
CA ALA A 196 -17.40 5.18 -14.15
C ALA A 196 -16.97 6.12 -15.29
N GLY A 197 -17.76 7.17 -15.52
CA GLY A 197 -17.37 8.46 -16.13
C GLY A 197 -16.45 8.43 -17.35
N ASP A 198 -17.04 8.75 -18.51
CA ASP A 198 -16.43 9.11 -19.79
C ASP A 198 -14.96 9.56 -19.75
N VAL A 199 -14.03 8.62 -19.95
CA VAL A 199 -12.72 8.89 -20.52
C VAL A 199 -12.48 7.86 -21.63
N PRO A 200 -12.36 8.27 -22.90
CA PRO A 200 -11.98 7.35 -23.96
C PRO A 200 -10.55 6.86 -23.72
N LEU A 201 -10.42 5.57 -23.38
CA LEU A 201 -9.14 4.87 -23.32
C LEU A 201 -8.70 4.54 -24.75
N GLU A 202 -7.67 5.23 -25.25
CA GLU A 202 -6.93 4.78 -26.43
C GLU A 202 -6.24 3.45 -26.11
N THR A 203 -6.80 2.36 -26.63
CA THR A 203 -6.25 1.01 -26.52
C THR A 203 -5.12 0.83 -27.54
N SER A 204 -3.89 1.21 -27.19
CA SER A 204 -2.69 0.93 -28.01
C SER A 204 -1.60 0.13 -27.31
N HIS A 205 -1.79 -0.29 -26.05
CA HIS A 205 -0.86 -1.20 -25.38
C HIS A 205 -1.62 -2.33 -24.69
N GLY A 206 -1.32 -3.57 -25.11
CA GLY A 206 -1.86 -4.79 -24.52
C GLY A 206 -1.52 -4.86 -23.03
N PHE A 207 -2.49 -4.54 -22.19
CA PHE A 207 -2.47 -4.94 -20.80
C PHE A 207 -2.67 -6.45 -20.76
N ALA A 208 -1.64 -7.18 -20.34
CA ALA A 208 -1.83 -8.54 -19.89
C ALA A 208 -2.89 -8.50 -18.77
N ALA A 209 -3.95 -9.28 -18.92
CA ALA A 209 -4.98 -9.48 -17.91
C ALA A 209 -4.40 -10.23 -16.71
N GLY A 210 -3.57 -9.55 -15.92
CA GLY A 210 -3.24 -9.96 -14.57
C GLY A 210 -4.37 -9.51 -13.67
N GLU A 211 -4.99 -10.44 -12.94
CA GLU A 211 -6.03 -10.18 -11.95
C GLU A 211 -5.59 -9.03 -11.02
N ALA A 212 -6.17 -7.85 -11.19
CA ALA A 212 -5.86 -6.71 -10.34
C ALA A 212 -6.47 -6.94 -8.95
N LEU A 213 -5.61 -7.16 -7.95
CA LEU A 213 -6.03 -7.04 -6.55
C LEU A 213 -6.62 -5.65 -6.36
N THR A 214 -7.91 -5.55 -6.02
CA THR A 214 -8.59 -4.27 -5.80
C THR A 214 -8.50 -3.81 -4.35
N ALA A 215 -8.27 -4.75 -3.42
CA ALA A 215 -8.09 -4.50 -2.00
C ALA A 215 -7.17 -5.57 -1.39
N ALA A 216 -6.54 -5.24 -0.27
CA ALA A 216 -5.81 -6.19 0.58
C ALA A 216 -6.61 -6.43 1.86
N SER A 217 -6.80 -7.69 2.26
CA SER A 217 -7.28 -8.00 3.60
C SER A 217 -6.06 -8.27 4.48
N VAL A 218 -5.95 -7.53 5.58
CA VAL A 218 -4.88 -7.67 6.56
C VAL A 218 -5.45 -8.31 7.81
N GLU A 219 -5.00 -9.51 8.14
CA GLU A 219 -5.30 -10.14 9.42
C GLU A 219 -4.21 -9.72 10.43
N VAL A 220 -4.65 -9.17 11.56
CA VAL A 220 -3.77 -8.80 12.68
C VAL A 220 -3.99 -9.83 13.78
N VAL A 221 -3.07 -10.78 13.95
CA VAL A 221 -3.17 -11.87 14.93
C VAL A 221 -2.30 -11.58 16.15
N LEU A 222 -2.87 -11.66 17.36
CA LEU A 222 -2.10 -11.63 18.60
C LEU A 222 -1.69 -13.06 19.02
N GLY A 223 -0.40 -13.30 19.13
CA GLY A 223 0.17 -14.52 19.68
C GLY A 223 0.88 -14.26 21.01
N ALA A 224 0.69 -15.15 21.99
CA ALA A 224 1.54 -15.20 23.17
C ALA A 224 2.95 -15.66 22.76
N LEU A 225 3.98 -15.06 23.33
CA LEU A 225 5.35 -15.50 23.15
C LEU A 225 5.52 -16.81 23.93
N VAL A 226 5.38 -17.96 23.25
CA VAL A 226 5.77 -19.24 23.83
C VAL A 226 7.28 -19.34 23.66
N THR A 227 8.03 -18.88 24.66
CA THR A 227 9.46 -19.19 24.74
C THR A 227 9.61 -20.70 24.91
N PRO A 228 10.45 -21.38 24.11
CA PRO A 228 10.76 -22.80 24.32
C PRO A 228 11.45 -23.05 25.66
#